data_AF-A0A7S1AJ89-F1
#
_entry.id   AF-A0A7S1AJ89-F1
#
_cell.length_a   1.000
_cell.length_b   1.000
_cell.length_c   1.000
_cell.angle_alpha   90.00
_cell.angle_beta   90.00
_cell.angle_gamma   90.00
#
_symmetry.space_group_name_H-M   'P 1'
#
loop_
_entity.id
_entity.type
_entity.pdbx_description
1 polymer ?
#
loop_
_entity_poly.entity_id
_entity_poly.type
_entity_poly.pdbx_seq_one_letter_code
_entity_poly.pdbx_strand_id
1 'polypeptide(L)'
;VHLIVGMCMGFVGGKEEDAFWLLAHVVENVFGDGYFSRSSVFLGFMGDCAVVASLIEGMLPRIFAVLESQNVCQVVSVLARCFVSGFVGSLPDEHIVALWEELLQGSLV
;
A
#
# COMPACT_ATOMS: atom_id res chain seq x y z
N VAL A 1 5.79 4.29 6.55
CA VAL A 1 5.29 4.94 7.80
C VAL A 1 5.44 6.47 7.80
N HIS A 2 6.64 7.08 7.76
CA HIS A 2 6.73 8.56 7.82
C HIS A 2 5.93 9.31 6.74
N LEU A 3 5.89 8.78 5.51
CA LEU A 3 5.08 9.37 4.42
C LEU A 3 3.57 9.24 4.67
N ILE A 4 3.14 8.12 5.27
CA ILE A 4 1.73 7.87 5.65
C ILE A 4 1.30 8.86 6.73
N VAL A 5 2.17 9.14 7.73
CA VAL A 5 1.92 10.16 8.75
C VAL A 5 1.76 11.55 8.11
N GLY A 6 2.63 11.90 7.16
CA GLY A 6 2.53 13.16 6.42
C GLY A 6 1.21 13.30 5.68
N MET A 7 0.74 12.23 5.03
CA MET A 7 -0.56 12.21 4.36
C MET A 7 -1.71 12.40 5.35
N CYS A 8 -1.69 11.69 6.49
CA CYS A 8 -2.70 11.84 7.54
C CYS A 8 -2.77 13.28 8.07
N MET A 9 -1.60 13.89 8.35
CA MET A 9 -1.51 15.30 8.75
C MET A 9 -2.11 16.24 7.70
N GLY A 10 -1.89 15.97 6.41
CA GLY A 10 -2.48 16.72 5.32
C GLY A 10 -4.02 16.68 5.32
N PHE A 11 -4.60 15.49 5.43
CA PHE A 11 -6.06 15.29 5.42
C PHE A 11 -6.79 15.97 6.57
N VAL A 12 -6.18 16.04 7.75
CA VAL A 12 -6.81 16.63 8.94
C VAL A 12 -6.43 18.11 9.16
N GLY A 13 -5.77 18.73 8.19
CA GLY A 13 -5.37 20.14 8.27
C GLY A 13 -4.31 20.43 9.34
N GLY A 14 -3.40 19.48 9.60
CA GLY A 14 -2.28 19.63 10.52
C GLY A 14 -2.61 19.47 12.00
N LYS A 15 -3.82 19.02 12.33
CA LYS A 15 -4.21 18.69 13.72
C LYS A 15 -3.57 17.37 14.15
N GLU A 16 -2.62 17.45 15.07
CA GLU A 16 -1.80 16.30 15.47
C GLU A 16 -2.64 15.15 16.06
N GLU A 17 -3.61 15.44 16.94
CA GLU A 17 -4.46 14.43 17.55
C GLU A 17 -5.34 13.70 16.53
N ASP A 18 -5.99 14.46 15.64
CA ASP A 18 -6.80 13.87 14.56
C ASP A 18 -5.92 13.01 13.62
N ALA A 19 -4.69 13.45 13.35
CA ALA A 19 -3.74 12.72 12.51
C ALA A 19 -3.27 11.42 13.17
N PHE A 20 -3.09 11.43 14.50
CA PHE A 20 -2.78 10.23 15.27
C PHE A 20 -3.90 9.19 15.15
N TRP A 21 -5.16 9.60 15.34
CA TRP A 21 -6.30 8.68 15.24
C TRP A 21 -6.52 8.18 13.82
N LEU A 22 -6.34 9.04 12.81
CA LEU A 22 -6.39 8.64 11.40
C LEU A 22 -5.28 7.64 11.07
N LEU A 23 -4.05 7.87 11.54
CA LEU A 23 -2.94 6.93 11.37
C LEU A 23 -3.23 5.58 12.03
N ALA A 24 -3.76 5.57 13.26
CA ALA A 24 -4.16 4.36 13.95
C ALA A 24 -5.21 3.60 13.14
N HIS A 25 -6.24 4.29 12.64
CA HIS A 25 -7.25 3.70 11.77
C HIS A 25 -6.64 3.09 10.50
N VAL A 26 -5.75 3.81 9.81
CA VAL A 26 -5.07 3.32 8.61
C VAL A 26 -4.24 2.07 8.89
N VAL A 27 -3.45 2.06 9.97
CA VAL A 27 -2.59 0.91 10.31
C VAL A 27 -3.40 -0.31 10.70
N GLU A 28 -4.43 -0.13 11.51
CA GLU A 28 -5.19 -1.25 12.11
C GLU A 28 -6.32 -1.75 11.20
N ASN A 29 -6.99 -0.86 10.46
CA ASN A 29 -8.20 -1.20 9.71
C ASN A 29 -8.00 -1.21 8.20
N VAL A 30 -7.16 -0.32 7.65
CA VAL A 30 -6.91 -0.27 6.19
C VAL A 30 -5.82 -1.27 5.79
N PHE A 31 -4.66 -1.24 6.44
CA PHE A 31 -3.59 -2.22 6.19
C PHE A 31 -3.80 -3.53 6.96
N GLY A 32 -4.53 -3.48 8.06
CA GLY A 32 -4.80 -4.65 8.89
C GLY A 32 -3.69 -4.99 9.89
N ASP A 33 -4.07 -5.81 10.87
CA ASP A 33 -3.19 -6.19 11.97
C ASP A 33 -1.88 -6.83 11.51
N GLY A 34 -0.78 -6.31 12.05
CA GLY A 34 0.55 -6.87 11.84
C GLY A 34 1.14 -6.63 10.46
N TYR A 35 0.52 -5.81 9.61
CA TYR A 35 1.04 -5.47 8.28
C TYR A 35 2.48 -4.91 8.34
N PHE A 36 2.75 -4.04 9.31
CA PHE A 36 4.07 -3.45 9.56
C PHE A 36 4.85 -4.11 10.71
N SER A 37 4.41 -5.28 11.20
CA SER A 37 5.04 -5.97 12.33
C SER A 37 6.47 -6.42 11.98
N ARG A 38 7.42 -6.16 12.89
CA ARG A 38 8.80 -6.64 12.79
C ARG A 38 8.99 -8.04 13.40
N SER A 39 8.08 -8.47 14.27
CA SER A 39 8.24 -9.65 15.12
C SER A 39 7.59 -10.91 14.54
N SER A 40 6.54 -10.72 13.73
CA SER A 40 5.99 -11.74 12.83
C SER A 40 6.46 -11.41 11.42
N VAL A 41 6.71 -12.43 10.59
CA VAL A 41 7.28 -12.33 9.24
C VAL A 41 6.35 -11.52 8.32
N PHE A 42 6.26 -10.19 8.43
CA PHE A 42 5.52 -9.25 7.57
C PHE A 42 4.34 -9.87 6.81
N LEU A 43 3.46 -10.62 7.49
CA LEU A 43 2.62 -11.62 6.81
C LEU A 43 1.58 -10.94 5.92
N GLY A 44 1.05 -9.79 6.36
CA GLY A 44 0.15 -8.97 5.54
C GLY A 44 0.85 -8.45 4.29
N PHE A 45 1.99 -7.79 4.44
CA PHE A 45 2.77 -7.27 3.30
C PHE A 45 3.25 -8.36 2.33
N MET A 46 3.72 -9.51 2.85
CA MET A 46 4.07 -10.65 2.01
C MET A 46 2.85 -11.24 1.31
N GLY A 47 1.68 -11.21 1.98
CA GLY A 47 0.39 -11.56 1.38
C GLY A 47 0.09 -10.69 0.16
N ASP A 48 0.16 -9.36 0.30
CA ASP A 48 -0.04 -8.45 -0.83
C ASP A 48 0.94 -8.70 -1.98
N CYS A 49 2.21 -8.93 -1.66
CA CYS A 49 3.23 -9.28 -2.66
C CYS A 49 2.86 -10.55 -3.42
N ALA A 50 2.36 -11.57 -2.72
CA ALA A 50 1.93 -12.82 -3.33
C ALA A 50 0.68 -12.63 -4.19
N VAL A 51 -0.31 -11.85 -3.71
CA VAL A 51 -1.52 -11.52 -4.46
C VAL A 51 -1.16 -10.82 -5.77
N VAL A 52 -0.27 -9.82 -5.73
CA VAL A 52 0.17 -9.10 -6.92
C VAL A 52 0.90 -10.02 -7.90
N ALA A 53 1.75 -10.92 -7.42
CA ALA A 53 2.41 -11.92 -8.27
C ALA A 53 1.36 -12.78 -9.01
N SER A 54 0.34 -13.26 -8.28
CA SER A 54 -0.76 -14.03 -8.87
C SER A 54 -1.62 -13.22 -9.83
N LEU A 55 -1.85 -11.92 -9.56
CA LEU A 55 -2.57 -11.03 -10.48
C LEU A 55 -1.79 -10.80 -11.77
N ILE A 56 -0.47 -10.66 -11.72
CA ILE A 56 0.37 -10.52 -12.92
C ILE A 56 0.26 -11.80 -13.77
N GLU A 57 0.32 -12.97 -13.16
CA GLU A 57 0.20 -14.25 -13.86
C GLU A 57 -1.20 -14.46 -14.47
N GLY A 58 -2.27 -14.17 -13.71
CA GLY A 58 -3.65 -14.43 -14.12
C GLY A 58 -4.26 -13.35 -15.02
N MET A 59 -4.06 -12.08 -14.69
CA MET A 59 -4.71 -10.95 -15.38
C MET A 59 -3.85 -10.33 -16.47
N LEU A 60 -2.52 -10.45 -16.37
CA LEU A 60 -1.58 -9.87 -17.32
C LEU A 60 -0.70 -10.94 -17.99
N PRO A 61 -1.28 -12.02 -18.58
CA PRO A 61 -0.53 -13.19 -19.04
C PRO A 61 0.48 -12.85 -20.15
N ARG A 62 0.20 -11.84 -20.97
CA ARG A 62 1.13 -11.33 -21.99
C ARG A 62 2.36 -10.66 -21.38
N ILE A 63 2.18 -9.92 -20.28
CA ILE A 63 3.28 -9.28 -19.55
C ILE A 63 4.08 -10.35 -18.81
N PHE A 64 3.39 -11.29 -18.15
CA PHE A 64 4.03 -12.43 -17.49
C PHE A 64 4.91 -13.25 -18.44
N ALA A 65 4.43 -13.55 -19.65
CA ALA A 65 5.20 -14.28 -20.66
C ALA A 65 6.48 -13.56 -21.11
N VAL A 66 6.49 -12.22 -21.06
CA VAL A 66 7.67 -11.40 -21.41
C VAL A 66 8.61 -11.24 -20.22
N LEU A 67 8.07 -11.18 -18.99
CA LEU A 67 8.86 -10.96 -17.79
C LEU A 67 9.75 -12.16 -17.46
N GLU A 68 9.44 -13.40 -17.83
CA GLU A 68 10.10 -14.59 -17.26
C GLU A 68 9.94 -14.63 -15.71
N SER A 69 10.00 -15.81 -15.08
CA SER A 69 9.66 -15.95 -13.66
C SER A 69 10.53 -15.10 -12.71
N GLN A 70 11.79 -14.84 -13.08
CA GLN A 70 12.72 -14.08 -12.25
C GLN A 70 12.43 -12.56 -12.25
N ASN A 71 11.89 -12.00 -13.34
CA ASN A 71 11.58 -10.56 -13.36
C ASN A 71 10.22 -10.24 -12.72
N VAL A 72 9.34 -11.23 -12.55
CA VAL A 72 8.09 -11.05 -11.76
C VAL A 72 8.43 -10.66 -10.32
N CYS A 73 9.39 -11.35 -9.69
CA CYS A 73 9.86 -10.99 -8.35
C CYS A 73 10.42 -9.56 -8.28
N GLN A 74 11.09 -9.10 -9.33
CA GLN A 74 11.62 -7.72 -9.40
C GLN A 74 10.49 -6.70 -9.51
N VAL A 75 9.49 -6.96 -10.36
CA VAL A 75 8.30 -6.10 -10.49
C VAL A 75 7.54 -6.02 -9.16
N VAL A 76 7.31 -7.17 -8.52
CA VAL A 76 6.68 -7.23 -7.20
C VAL A 76 7.50 -6.45 -6.17
N SER A 77 8.85 -6.54 -6.19
CA SER A 77 9.71 -5.77 -5.30
C SER A 77 9.62 -4.25 -5.51
N VAL A 78 9.42 -3.79 -6.75
CA VAL A 78 9.18 -2.38 -7.05
C VAL A 78 7.82 -1.93 -6.49
N LEU A 79 6.77 -2.71 -6.73
CA LEU A 79 5.41 -2.43 -6.25
C LEU A 79 5.30 -2.50 -4.73
N ALA A 80 6.04 -3.41 -4.10
CA ALA A 80 6.17 -3.54 -2.65
C ALA A 80 6.53 -2.21 -1.97
N ARG A 81 7.43 -1.42 -2.58
CA ARG A 81 7.79 -0.11 -2.03
C ARG A 81 6.62 0.87 -2.03
N CYS A 82 5.72 0.76 -3.00
CA CYS A 82 4.51 1.56 -3.09
C CYS A 82 3.51 1.17 -1.99
N PHE A 83 3.32 -0.12 -1.71
CA PHE A 83 2.39 -0.55 -0.65
C PHE A 83 2.80 -0.03 0.74
N VAL A 84 4.09 -0.12 1.08
CA VAL A 84 4.60 0.34 2.39
C VAL A 84 4.50 1.86 2.58
N SER A 85 4.47 2.63 1.49
CA SER A 85 4.26 4.08 1.53
C SER A 85 2.80 4.48 1.34
N GLY A 86 1.87 3.54 1.12
CA GLY A 86 0.51 3.85 0.70
C GLY A 86 0.49 4.66 -0.60
N PHE A 87 1.41 4.35 -1.53
CA PHE A 87 1.65 5.05 -2.80
C PHE A 87 2.13 6.51 -2.70
N VAL A 88 2.33 7.04 -1.49
CA VAL A 88 2.86 8.40 -1.30
C VAL A 88 4.25 8.49 -1.92
N GLY A 89 4.46 9.49 -2.77
CA GLY A 89 5.68 9.69 -3.56
C GLY A 89 5.82 8.78 -4.79
N SER A 90 4.86 7.88 -5.04
CA SER A 90 4.81 7.03 -6.24
C SER A 90 3.78 7.51 -7.27
N LEU A 91 2.78 8.30 -6.83
CA LEU A 91 1.74 8.89 -7.67
C LEU A 91 1.75 10.42 -7.56
N PRO A 92 1.29 11.15 -8.60
CA PRO A 92 1.04 12.59 -8.53
C PRO A 92 0.01 12.97 -7.46
N ASP A 93 0.12 14.19 -6.94
CA ASP A 93 -0.68 14.72 -5.82
C ASP A 93 -2.20 14.56 -6.00
N GLU A 94 -2.71 14.83 -7.21
CA GLU A 94 -4.14 14.68 -7.51
C GLU A 94 -4.63 13.22 -7.42
N HIS A 95 -3.81 12.27 -7.85
CA HIS A 95 -4.18 10.86 -7.88
C HIS A 95 -3.98 10.19 -6.52
N ILE A 96 -2.96 10.61 -5.76
CA ILE A 96 -2.73 10.07 -4.42
C ILE A 96 -3.83 10.48 -3.45
N VAL A 97 -4.34 11.72 -3.55
CA VAL A 97 -5.48 12.16 -2.71
C VAL A 97 -6.72 11.33 -3.02
N ALA A 98 -7.08 11.18 -4.29
CA ALA A 98 -8.25 10.38 -4.70
C ALA A 98 -8.13 8.90 -4.25
N LEU A 99 -6.96 8.29 -4.43
CA LEU A 99 -6.72 6.92 -3.94
C LEU A 99 -6.94 6.81 -2.43
N TRP A 100 -6.44 7.77 -1.66
CA TRP A 100 -6.58 7.76 -0.21
C TRP A 100 -8.01 8.03 0.26
N GLU A 101 -8.76 8.87 -0.43
CA GLU A 101 -10.19 9.06 -0.15
C GLU A 101 -10.96 7.74 -0.31
N GLU A 102 -10.71 6.99 -1.38
CA GLU A 102 -11.33 5.67 -1.62
C GLU A 102 -10.91 4.64 -0.56
N LEU A 103 -9.62 4.59 -0.20
CA LEU A 103 -9.11 3.70 0.85
C LEU A 103 -9.76 3.99 2.20
N LEU A 104 -9.91 5.26 2.56
CA LEU A 104 -10.49 5.68 3.85
C LEU A 104 -12.02 5.50 3.89
N GLN A 105 -12.70 5.55 2.74
CA GLN A 105 -14.13 5.25 2.65
C GLN A 105 -14.43 3.74 2.72
N GLY A 106 -13.41 2.88 2.56
CA GLY A 106 -13.57 1.43 2.56
C GLY A 106 -14.14 0.89 1.25
N SER A 107 -14.14 1.67 0.17
CA SER A 107 -14.70 1.30 -1.13
C SER A 107 -13.82 0.31 -1.92
N LEU A 108 -12.58 0.09 -1.47
CA LEU A 108 -11.56 -0.75 -2.11
C LEU A 108 -11.23 -2.04 -1.34
N VAL A 109 -12.02 -2.41 -0.31
CA VAL A 109 -11.85 -3.64 0.49
C VAL A 109 -13.07 -4.55 0.35
#